data_AF-A0A952L0Y8-F1
#
_entry.id   AF-A0A952L0Y8-F1
#
_cell.length_a   1.000
_cell.length_b   1.000
_cell.length_c   1.000
_cell.angle_alpha   90.00
_cell.angle_beta   90.00
_cell.angle_gamma   90.00
#
_symmetry.space_group_name_H-M   'P 1'
#
loop_
_entity.id
_entity.type
_entity.pdbx_description
1 polymer ?
#
loop_
_entity_poly.entity_id
_entity_poly.type
_entity_poly.pdbx_seq_one_letter_code
_entity_poly.pdbx_strand_id
1 'polypeptide(L)'
;MTTSSLLSGAAEGAERAVELRGPLASRLLEKSPAMKRLLVYLWDHRAEELNEYAIATEALDRRSDFDPRTDAAVRVQIARLRQKLKEFYEDEGAQDPWRLSIPLGSYQLQAEPVSKDGVAPNLLVQSSPPVAPSITTVIAEPVAAKPSASRYLWFCVATLGILAIGWLLGSRWERRSQNLAAESSAAAVSPFWANLLKSGRPTQIVFPNPVFFTWVDKNGDTLVVRDPAVNSYHDLERSPSLSGLEGQRGKPILAQDYTVASDTRAVFRMAQYLQPLGTKISPSSSTELSPESADSANLILLGTVGTLAPYQAYLDKLHFRIPEHKQFIEDTTPGLKAPAHFETVRESPTRIVAPGIVAL
;
A
#
# COMPACT_ATOMS: atom_id res chain seq x y z
N MET A 1 28.78 30.28 -25.72
CA MET A 1 27.92 29.25 -25.12
C MET A 1 28.83 28.09 -24.71
N THR A 2 29.69 28.27 -23.71
CA THR A 2 29.50 28.33 -22.24
C THR A 2 29.94 27.02 -21.61
N THR A 3 31.24 26.98 -21.30
CA THR A 3 31.94 26.14 -20.31
C THR A 3 31.18 25.99 -18.98
N SER A 4 30.23 26.89 -18.68
CA SER A 4 29.29 26.79 -17.56
C SER A 4 28.34 25.58 -17.61
N SER A 5 27.98 25.06 -18.79
CA SER A 5 27.07 23.90 -18.92
C SER A 5 27.78 22.58 -18.64
N LEU A 6 29.08 22.47 -18.94
CA LEU A 6 29.88 21.27 -18.67
C LEU A 6 30.27 21.16 -17.20
N LEU A 7 30.45 22.29 -16.50
CA LEU A 7 30.74 22.33 -15.06
C LEU A 7 29.48 22.04 -14.21
N SER A 8 28.29 22.44 -14.66
CA SER A 8 27.02 22.12 -13.98
C SER A 8 26.73 20.62 -13.99
N GLY A 9 26.86 19.95 -15.14
CA GLY A 9 26.65 18.50 -15.23
C GLY A 9 27.72 17.67 -14.50
N ALA A 10 28.96 18.17 -14.39
CA ALA A 10 30.01 17.52 -13.61
C ALA A 10 29.80 17.66 -12.10
N ALA A 11 29.27 18.80 -11.62
CA ALA A 11 28.91 19.01 -10.22
C ALA A 11 27.70 18.15 -9.81
N GLU A 12 26.65 18.12 -10.63
CA GLU A 12 25.45 17.31 -10.40
C GLU A 12 25.75 15.80 -10.45
N GLY A 13 26.64 15.38 -11.35
CA GLY A 13 27.16 14.01 -11.40
C GLY A 13 28.05 13.64 -10.20
N ALA A 14 28.82 14.59 -9.66
CA ALA A 14 29.63 14.38 -8.46
C ALA A 14 28.78 14.31 -7.18
N GLU A 15 27.75 15.15 -7.06
CA GLU A 15 26.78 15.16 -5.97
C GLU A 15 25.97 13.85 -5.96
N ARG A 16 25.45 13.43 -7.11
CA ARG A 16 24.84 12.10 -7.32
C ARG A 16 25.75 10.95 -6.89
N ALA A 17 27.04 11.03 -7.19
CA ALA A 17 28.01 10.00 -6.85
C ALA A 17 28.34 9.95 -5.35
N VAL A 18 28.16 11.06 -4.61
CA VAL A 18 28.34 11.10 -3.15
C VAL A 18 27.12 10.54 -2.43
N GLU A 19 25.91 10.92 -2.85
CA GLU A 19 24.65 10.61 -2.14
C GLU A 19 24.18 9.17 -2.36
N LEU A 20 24.49 8.59 -3.53
CA LEU A 20 24.19 7.19 -3.82
C LEU A 20 25.35 6.23 -3.46
N ARG A 21 26.49 6.74 -2.97
CA ARG A 21 27.72 5.95 -2.81
C ARG A 21 27.54 4.76 -1.89
N GLY A 22 26.94 4.97 -0.71
CA GLY A 22 26.71 3.93 0.29
C GLY A 22 25.79 2.83 -0.24
N PRO A 23 24.55 3.17 -0.63
CA PRO A 23 23.60 2.19 -1.16
C PRO A 23 24.13 1.44 -2.39
N LEU A 24 24.75 2.11 -3.37
CA LEU A 24 25.26 1.46 -4.60
C LEU A 24 26.51 0.59 -4.38
N ALA A 25 27.30 0.87 -3.34
CA ALA A 25 28.47 0.08 -2.94
C ALA A 25 28.14 -1.04 -1.95
N SER A 26 26.90 -1.09 -1.44
CA SER A 26 26.46 -2.12 -0.48
C SER A 26 26.53 -3.53 -1.09
N ARG A 27 26.86 -4.51 -0.25
CA ARG A 27 26.89 -5.93 -0.65
C ARG A 27 25.51 -6.43 -1.10
N LEU A 28 24.45 -5.78 -0.59
CA LEU A 28 23.05 -6.08 -0.88
C LEU A 28 22.66 -5.71 -2.31
N LEU A 29 23.25 -4.67 -2.88
CA LEU A 29 23.00 -4.22 -4.26
C LEU A 29 24.11 -4.62 -5.24
N GLU A 30 25.29 -5.01 -4.75
CA GLU A 30 26.47 -5.37 -5.55
C GLU A 30 26.18 -6.40 -6.65
N LYS A 31 25.41 -7.45 -6.34
CA LYS A 31 25.15 -8.58 -7.26
C LYS A 31 24.00 -8.37 -8.24
N SER A 32 23.35 -7.20 -8.28
CA SER A 32 22.18 -6.97 -9.13
C SER A 32 22.28 -5.68 -9.95
N PRO A 33 22.79 -5.77 -11.20
CA PRO A 33 22.88 -4.63 -12.11
C PRO A 33 21.53 -3.93 -12.36
N ALA A 34 20.44 -4.71 -12.50
CA ALA A 34 19.10 -4.16 -12.69
C ALA A 34 18.62 -3.33 -11.49
N MET A 35 18.93 -3.73 -10.26
CA MET A 35 18.54 -3.00 -9.06
C MET A 35 19.33 -1.70 -8.89
N LYS A 36 20.61 -1.69 -9.27
CA LYS A 36 21.43 -0.47 -9.32
C LYS A 36 20.88 0.52 -10.34
N ARG A 37 20.54 0.05 -11.55
CA ARG A 37 19.92 0.89 -12.59
C ARG A 37 18.59 1.47 -12.13
N LEU A 38 17.75 0.66 -11.47
CA LEU A 38 16.50 1.13 -10.90
C LEU A 38 16.72 2.23 -9.86
N LEU A 39 17.58 2.02 -8.87
CA LEU A 39 17.87 3.03 -7.84
C LEU A 39 18.40 4.33 -8.45
N VAL A 40 19.31 4.22 -9.42
CA VAL A 40 19.84 5.34 -10.17
C VAL A 40 18.74 6.08 -10.95
N TYR A 41 17.87 5.36 -11.64
CA TYR A 41 16.79 5.96 -12.41
C TYR A 41 15.82 6.74 -11.51
N LEU A 42 15.44 6.16 -10.37
CA LEU A 42 14.57 6.83 -9.41
C LEU A 42 15.22 8.06 -8.78
N TRP A 43 16.54 8.05 -8.62
CA TRP A 43 17.29 9.21 -8.14
C TRP A 43 17.27 10.36 -9.13
N ASP A 44 17.55 10.06 -10.41
CA ASP A 44 17.62 11.07 -11.47
C ASP A 44 16.25 11.76 -11.66
N HIS A 45 15.16 11.01 -11.51
CA HIS A 45 13.79 11.51 -11.70
C HIS A 45 13.05 11.78 -10.39
N ARG A 46 13.77 11.93 -9.26
CA ARG A 46 13.15 12.08 -7.92
C ARG A 46 12.26 13.32 -7.78
N ALA A 47 12.47 14.33 -8.61
CA ALA A 47 11.70 15.58 -8.63
C ALA A 47 10.49 15.54 -9.59
N GLU A 48 10.28 14.42 -10.30
CA GLU A 48 9.26 14.27 -11.33
C GLU A 48 8.18 13.26 -10.91
N GLU A 49 6.98 13.36 -11.51
CA GLU A 49 5.95 12.34 -11.36
C GLU A 49 6.28 11.11 -12.21
N LEU A 50 6.70 10.04 -11.54
CA LEU A 50 7.09 8.80 -12.18
C LEU A 50 5.89 7.87 -12.46
N ASN A 51 5.77 7.43 -13.71
CA ASN A 51 4.79 6.42 -14.12
C ASN A 51 5.43 5.02 -14.25
N GLU A 52 4.65 3.95 -14.04
CA GLU A 52 5.16 2.57 -14.07
C GLU A 52 5.71 2.15 -15.44
N TYR A 53 5.13 2.66 -16.52
CA TYR A 53 5.56 2.34 -17.88
C TYR A 53 6.99 2.82 -18.15
N ALA A 54 7.30 4.07 -17.80
CA ALA A 54 8.62 4.68 -17.95
C ALA A 54 9.67 3.92 -17.14
N ILE A 55 9.36 3.57 -15.88
CA ILE A 55 10.26 2.75 -15.05
C ILE A 55 10.53 1.39 -15.70
N ALA A 56 9.51 0.76 -16.29
CA ALA A 56 9.66 -0.53 -16.94
C ALA A 56 10.56 -0.46 -18.17
N THR A 57 10.32 0.50 -19.07
CA THR A 57 11.01 0.60 -20.36
C THR A 57 12.41 1.22 -20.22
N GLU A 58 12.58 2.20 -19.34
CA GLU A 58 13.81 3.00 -19.25
C GLU A 58 14.77 2.50 -18.17
N ALA A 59 14.26 1.89 -17.07
CA ALA A 59 15.11 1.42 -15.97
C ALA A 59 15.29 -0.11 -15.94
N LEU A 60 14.25 -0.85 -16.35
CA LEU A 60 14.19 -2.32 -16.24
C LEU A 60 14.35 -3.05 -17.58
N ASP A 61 14.65 -2.32 -18.67
CA ASP A 61 14.80 -2.86 -20.04
C ASP A 61 13.61 -3.73 -20.49
N ARG A 62 12.39 -3.40 -20.05
CA ARG A 62 11.18 -4.11 -20.53
C ARG A 62 10.85 -3.68 -21.96
N ARG A 63 10.18 -4.59 -22.66
CA ARG A 63 9.67 -4.34 -24.01
C ARG A 63 8.55 -3.31 -23.97
N SER A 64 8.33 -2.63 -25.11
CA SER A 64 7.31 -1.59 -25.26
C SER A 64 5.86 -2.09 -25.19
N ASP A 65 5.65 -3.41 -25.17
CA ASP A 65 4.35 -4.05 -24.93
C ASP A 65 4.06 -4.25 -23.43
N PHE A 66 4.89 -3.69 -22.54
CA PHE A 66 4.66 -3.72 -21.09
C PHE A 66 3.37 -3.01 -20.72
N ASP A 67 2.49 -3.74 -20.03
CA ASP A 67 1.26 -3.21 -19.45
C ASP A 67 1.34 -3.27 -17.91
N PRO A 68 1.39 -2.11 -17.22
CA PRO A 68 1.39 -2.05 -15.76
C PRO A 68 0.23 -2.79 -15.09
N ARG A 69 -0.90 -2.96 -15.78
CA ARG A 69 -2.11 -3.58 -15.21
C ARG A 69 -1.96 -5.09 -15.06
N THR A 70 -1.26 -5.72 -16.00
CA THR A 70 -1.12 -7.18 -16.09
C THR A 70 0.28 -7.67 -15.69
N ASP A 71 1.31 -6.82 -15.79
CA ASP A 71 2.68 -7.14 -15.38
C ASP A 71 3.11 -6.38 -14.11
N ALA A 72 3.23 -7.10 -13.00
CA ALA A 72 3.64 -6.54 -11.71
C ALA A 72 5.16 -6.37 -11.55
N ALA A 73 5.97 -6.55 -12.61
CA ALA A 73 7.43 -6.53 -12.52
C ALA A 73 7.97 -5.24 -11.87
N VAL A 74 7.47 -4.06 -12.25
CA VAL A 74 7.88 -2.78 -11.66
C VAL A 74 7.57 -2.77 -10.16
N ARG A 75 6.32 -3.08 -9.77
CA ARG A 75 5.87 -3.16 -8.37
C ARG A 75 6.74 -4.12 -7.54
N VAL A 76 7.07 -5.27 -8.10
CA VAL A 76 7.93 -6.28 -7.44
C VAL A 76 9.36 -5.77 -7.27
N GLN A 77 9.96 -5.14 -8.29
CA GLN A 77 11.33 -4.61 -8.16
C GLN A 77 11.40 -3.43 -7.19
N ILE A 78 10.39 -2.54 -7.19
CA ILE A 78 10.29 -1.43 -6.23
C ILE A 78 10.14 -1.94 -4.80
N ALA A 79 9.29 -2.96 -4.57
CA ALA A 79 9.14 -3.57 -3.25
C ALA A 79 10.47 -4.20 -2.77
N ARG A 80 11.20 -4.87 -3.66
CA ARG A 80 12.53 -5.43 -3.37
C ARG A 80 13.56 -4.34 -3.07
N LEU A 81 13.56 -3.24 -3.84
CA LEU A 81 14.46 -2.11 -3.60
C LEU A 81 14.18 -1.47 -2.24
N ARG A 82 12.91 -1.26 -1.88
CA ARG A 82 12.51 -0.74 -0.56
C ARG A 82 13.04 -1.63 0.57
N GLN A 83 12.88 -2.95 0.44
CA GLN A 83 13.37 -3.90 1.44
C GLN A 83 14.90 -3.86 1.56
N LYS A 84 15.62 -3.80 0.43
CA LYS A 84 17.09 -3.70 0.43
C LYS A 84 17.61 -2.39 1.01
N LEU A 85 16.95 -1.27 0.73
CA LEU A 85 17.32 0.01 1.35
C LEU A 85 17.11 -0.05 2.86
N LYS A 86 16.01 -0.65 3.33
CA LYS A 86 15.77 -0.86 4.75
C LYS A 86 16.88 -1.71 5.40
N GLU A 87 17.20 -2.86 4.81
CA GLU A 87 18.27 -3.75 5.28
C GLU A 87 19.65 -3.05 5.29
N PHE A 88 19.94 -2.25 4.25
CA PHE A 88 21.17 -1.46 4.20
C PHE A 88 21.27 -0.48 5.37
N TYR A 89 20.22 0.30 5.66
CA TYR A 89 20.23 1.28 6.76
C TYR A 89 20.16 0.66 8.16
N GLU A 90 19.77 -0.61 8.28
CA GLU A 90 19.79 -1.37 9.54
C GLU A 90 21.18 -1.95 9.86
N ASP A 91 22.08 -2.04 8.88
CA ASP A 91 23.40 -2.66 9.02
C ASP A 91 24.51 -1.74 8.45
N GLU A 92 24.93 -1.95 7.20
CA GLU A 92 26.08 -1.30 6.56
C GLU A 92 25.97 0.24 6.48
N GLY A 93 24.74 0.76 6.38
CA GLY A 93 24.41 2.17 6.14
C GLY A 93 23.95 2.94 7.37
N ALA A 94 24.05 2.38 8.58
CA ALA A 94 23.54 3.02 9.80
C ALA A 94 24.19 4.39 10.13
N GLN A 95 25.38 4.65 9.58
CA GLN A 95 26.11 5.92 9.72
C GLN A 95 26.20 6.70 8.41
N ASP A 96 25.45 6.32 7.38
CA ASP A 96 25.42 7.02 6.11
C ASP A 96 24.79 8.42 6.30
N PRO A 97 25.41 9.49 5.76
CA PRO A 97 24.91 10.86 5.91
C PRO A 97 23.54 11.09 5.23
N TRP A 98 23.12 10.21 4.33
CA TRP A 98 21.86 10.32 3.59
C TRP A 98 20.96 9.13 3.83
N ARG A 99 19.67 9.40 4.11
CA ARG A 99 18.65 8.38 4.22
C ARG A 99 17.76 8.37 2.97
N LEU A 100 17.85 7.28 2.21
CA LEU A 100 17.01 7.04 1.05
C LEU A 100 15.78 6.19 1.43
N SER A 101 14.60 6.64 1.04
CA SER A 101 13.37 5.89 1.25
C SER A 101 12.40 6.01 0.07
N ILE A 102 11.57 4.99 -0.12
CA ILE A 102 10.50 4.99 -1.13
C ILE A 102 9.19 4.75 -0.38
N PRO A 103 8.29 5.74 -0.26
CA PRO A 103 7.02 5.59 0.46
C PRO A 103 6.14 4.47 -0.11
N LEU A 104 5.29 3.88 0.74
CA LEU A 104 4.30 2.88 0.30
C LEU A 104 3.36 3.47 -0.75
N GLY A 105 3.12 2.72 -1.83
CA GLY A 105 2.27 3.16 -2.94
C GLY A 105 2.86 4.24 -3.83
N SER A 106 4.10 4.67 -3.58
CA SER A 106 4.82 5.64 -4.41
C SER A 106 6.01 5.00 -5.13
N TYR A 107 6.35 5.56 -6.28
CA TYR A 107 7.59 5.30 -7.02
C TYR A 107 8.65 6.37 -6.78
N GLN A 108 8.33 7.40 -6.00
CA GLN A 108 9.23 8.52 -5.76
C GLN A 108 10.26 8.18 -4.68
N LEU A 109 11.53 8.41 -5.00
CA LEU A 109 12.63 8.28 -4.05
C LEU A 109 12.79 9.57 -3.25
N GLN A 110 12.77 9.45 -1.93
CA GLN A 110 13.02 10.55 -1.01
C GLN A 110 14.43 10.42 -0.43
N ALA A 111 15.16 11.54 -0.39
CA ALA A 111 16.50 11.63 0.16
C ALA A 111 16.51 12.67 1.27
N GLU A 112 16.80 12.25 2.49
CA GLU A 112 16.84 13.13 3.66
C GLU A 112 18.26 13.16 4.26
N PRO A 113 18.85 14.34 4.51
CA PRO A 113 20.12 14.43 5.22
C PRO A 113 19.92 14.09 6.70
N VAL A 114 20.76 13.21 7.25
CA VAL A 114 20.74 12.88 8.68
C VAL A 114 21.64 13.87 9.41
N SER A 115 21.06 14.95 9.95
CA SER A 115 21.80 15.93 10.75
C SER A 115 22.33 15.30 12.04
N LYS A 116 23.66 15.28 12.21
CA LYS A 116 24.30 14.90 13.48
C LYS A 116 24.28 16.05 14.47
N ASP A 117 23.12 16.50 14.93
CA ASP A 117 23.02 17.43 16.08
C ASP A 117 21.61 17.38 16.72
N GLY A 118 21.52 16.94 17.99
CA GLY A 118 20.23 16.84 18.70
C GLY A 118 20.20 16.08 20.04
N VAL A 119 21.02 16.54 20.99
CA VAL A 119 21.19 16.23 22.43
C VAL A 119 20.00 15.64 23.24
N ALA A 120 20.31 14.73 24.18
CA ALA A 120 19.67 14.67 25.51
C ALA A 120 20.69 15.08 26.60
N PRO A 121 20.34 15.97 27.56
CA PRO A 121 21.30 16.66 28.42
C PRO A 121 21.54 15.98 29.77
N ASN A 122 22.61 16.44 30.41
CA ASN A 122 22.97 16.30 31.82
C ASN A 122 23.68 15.00 32.22
N LEU A 123 25.00 15.06 32.43
CA LEU A 123 25.56 15.25 33.78
C LEU A 123 26.98 15.83 33.65
N LEU A 124 27.07 17.11 34.02
CA LEU A 124 28.12 17.73 34.83
C LEU A 124 29.60 17.44 34.53
N VAL A 125 30.30 18.51 34.13
CA VAL A 125 31.57 18.99 34.74
C VAL A 125 32.74 17.99 34.62
N GLN A 126 33.80 18.24 33.84
CA GLN A 126 34.77 19.29 34.12
C GLN A 126 35.73 19.53 32.94
N SER A 127 36.18 20.78 32.91
CA SER A 127 37.00 21.51 31.94
C SER A 127 38.50 21.16 31.91
N SER A 128 39.03 21.04 30.68
CA SER A 128 40.29 21.60 30.13
C SER A 128 41.69 21.29 30.72
N PRO A 129 42.77 21.43 29.88
CA PRO A 129 44.09 20.78 29.97
C PRO A 129 45.23 21.81 30.26
N PRO A 130 46.51 21.73 29.82
CA PRO A 130 47.43 20.64 29.38
C PRO A 130 48.84 20.71 30.08
N VAL A 131 49.79 19.92 29.54
CA VAL A 131 51.28 20.11 29.56
C VAL A 131 52.08 19.41 30.68
N ALA A 132 53.08 18.63 30.23
CA ALA A 132 54.08 17.87 30.98
C ALA A 132 55.08 18.76 31.76
N PRO A 133 55.90 18.21 32.68
CA PRO A 133 57.14 17.55 32.25
C PRO A 133 57.53 16.28 33.04
N SER A 134 58.49 15.58 32.42
CA SER A 134 59.10 14.30 32.75
C SER A 134 59.78 14.22 34.12
N ILE A 135 59.67 13.06 34.79
CA ILE A 135 60.77 12.50 35.60
C ILE A 135 60.92 11.01 35.28
N THR A 136 62.10 10.69 34.77
CA THR A 136 62.63 9.35 34.55
C THR A 136 62.66 8.58 35.86
N THR A 137 61.92 7.48 35.94
CA THR A 137 62.13 6.45 36.99
C THR A 137 62.29 5.12 36.29
N VAL A 138 63.51 4.58 36.37
CA VAL A 138 63.86 3.23 35.92
C VAL A 138 63.13 2.24 36.81
N ILE A 139 62.16 1.51 36.27
CA ILE A 139 61.56 0.35 36.94
C ILE A 139 61.47 -0.79 35.92
N ALA A 140 61.95 -1.95 36.38
CA ALA A 140 62.19 -3.18 35.67
C ALA A 140 61.02 -3.66 34.79
N GLU A 141 61.40 -4.25 33.66
CA GLU A 141 60.54 -4.96 32.71
C GLU A 141 59.79 -6.12 33.39
N PRO A 142 58.45 -6.10 33.48
CA PRO A 142 57.70 -7.30 33.80
C PRO A 142 57.53 -8.12 32.51
N VAL A 143 58.10 -9.31 32.51
CA VAL A 143 57.89 -10.33 31.47
C VAL A 143 56.38 -10.53 31.28
N ALA A 144 55.88 -10.10 30.11
CA ALA A 144 54.48 -10.26 29.73
C ALA A 144 54.16 -11.75 29.56
N ALA A 145 53.51 -12.34 30.56
CA ALA A 145 52.88 -13.65 30.42
C ALA A 145 51.68 -13.53 29.47
N LYS A 146 51.75 -14.21 28.32
CA LYS A 146 50.64 -14.31 27.35
C LYS A 146 49.37 -14.82 28.07
N PRO A 147 48.23 -14.11 28.02
CA PRO A 147 47.00 -14.62 28.61
C PRO A 147 46.54 -15.86 27.86
N SER A 148 46.21 -16.92 28.60
CA SER A 148 45.65 -18.17 28.06
C SER A 148 44.34 -17.89 27.32
N ALA A 149 44.23 -18.43 26.10
CA ALA A 149 43.06 -18.36 25.22
C ALA A 149 41.74 -18.82 25.88
N SER A 150 41.81 -19.51 27.02
CA SER A 150 40.66 -19.94 27.82
C SER A 150 39.80 -18.78 28.34
N ARG A 151 40.37 -17.60 28.64
CA ARG A 151 39.58 -16.47 29.17
C ARG A 151 38.69 -15.83 28.10
N TYR A 152 39.15 -15.74 26.86
CA TYR A 152 38.35 -15.23 25.74
C TYR A 152 37.21 -16.19 25.38
N LEU A 153 37.41 -17.50 25.55
CA LEU A 153 36.35 -18.49 25.36
C LEU A 153 35.18 -18.28 26.32
N TRP A 154 35.46 -17.99 27.60
CA TRP A 154 34.42 -17.71 28.60
C TRP A 154 33.66 -16.41 28.34
N PHE A 155 34.32 -15.37 27.83
CA PHE A 155 33.63 -14.14 27.42
C PHE A 155 32.72 -14.37 26.21
N CYS A 156 33.13 -15.17 25.22
CA CYS A 156 32.28 -15.53 24.08
C CYS A 156 31.06 -16.37 24.48
N VAL A 157 31.22 -17.30 25.43
CA VAL A 157 30.09 -18.10 25.93
C VAL A 157 29.11 -17.22 26.72
N ALA A 158 29.60 -16.29 27.54
CA ALA A 158 28.76 -15.37 28.29
C ALA A 158 27.98 -14.41 27.39
N THR A 159 28.60 -13.85 26.35
CA THR A 159 27.91 -12.97 25.39
C THR A 159 26.87 -13.72 24.57
N LEU A 160 27.16 -14.93 24.12
CA LEU A 160 26.18 -15.79 23.45
C LEU A 160 25.00 -16.14 24.37
N GLY A 161 25.25 -16.39 25.65
CA GLY A 161 24.19 -16.62 26.64
C GLY A 161 23.27 -15.42 26.81
N ILE A 162 23.82 -14.22 26.92
CA ILE A 162 23.04 -12.97 27.05
C ILE A 162 22.21 -12.71 25.78
N LEU A 163 22.79 -12.92 24.59
CA LEU A 163 22.07 -12.78 23.32
C LEU A 163 20.93 -13.79 23.20
N ALA A 164 21.16 -15.05 23.59
CA ALA A 164 20.13 -16.08 23.59
C ALA A 164 18.99 -15.76 24.56
N ILE A 165 19.31 -15.27 25.77
CA ILE A 165 18.32 -14.83 26.76
C ILE A 165 17.53 -13.62 26.25
N GLY A 166 18.22 -12.64 25.64
CA GLY A 166 17.59 -11.48 25.01
C GLY A 166 16.62 -11.88 23.88
N TRP A 167 17.01 -12.82 23.03
CA TRP A 167 16.15 -13.37 21.98
C TRP A 167 14.96 -14.15 22.54
N LEU A 168 15.15 -14.93 23.60
CA LEU A 168 14.08 -15.68 24.26
C LEU A 168 13.07 -14.76 24.97
N LEU A 169 13.56 -13.70 25.63
CA LEU A 169 12.72 -12.69 26.28
C LEU A 169 12.00 -11.82 25.24
N GLY A 170 12.71 -11.40 24.18
CA GLY A 170 12.15 -10.62 23.08
C GLY A 170 11.06 -11.39 22.32
N SER A 171 11.32 -12.65 21.96
CA SER A 171 10.33 -13.49 21.27
C SER A 171 9.11 -13.83 22.16
N ARG A 172 9.28 -13.91 23.48
CA ARG A 172 8.15 -14.03 24.42
C ARG A 172 7.37 -12.73 24.57
N TRP A 173 8.05 -11.59 24.59
CA TRP A 173 7.39 -10.28 24.61
C TRP A 173 6.56 -10.10 23.34
N GLU A 174 7.15 -10.36 22.17
CA GLU A 174 6.51 -10.20 20.88
C GLU A 174 5.25 -11.07 20.74
N ARG A 175 5.33 -12.34 21.15
CA ARG A 175 4.16 -13.24 21.23
C ARG A 175 3.12 -12.76 22.24
N ARG A 176 3.53 -12.23 23.40
CA ARG A 176 2.60 -11.69 24.40
C ARG A 176 1.90 -10.42 23.93
N SER A 177 2.60 -9.52 23.25
CA SER A 177 1.99 -8.33 22.63
C SER A 177 1.03 -8.70 21.50
N GLN A 178 1.34 -9.71 20.69
CA GLN A 178 0.43 -10.22 19.68
C GLN A 178 -0.82 -10.86 20.30
N ASN A 179 -0.65 -11.64 21.38
CA ASN A 179 -1.78 -12.27 22.08
C ASN A 179 -2.67 -11.25 22.80
N LEU A 180 -2.09 -10.22 23.45
CA LEU A 180 -2.85 -9.14 24.10
C LEU A 180 -3.62 -8.29 23.08
N ALA A 181 -3.03 -8.03 21.91
CA ALA A 181 -3.71 -7.35 20.80
C ALA A 181 -4.84 -8.23 20.22
N ALA A 182 -4.61 -9.54 20.09
CA ALA A 182 -5.62 -10.49 19.62
C ALA A 182 -6.78 -10.66 20.62
N GLU A 183 -6.50 -10.79 21.92
CA GLU A 183 -7.53 -10.87 22.97
C GLU A 183 -8.36 -9.58 23.05
N SER A 184 -7.73 -8.41 22.91
CA SER A 184 -8.44 -7.12 22.90
C SER A 184 -9.29 -6.93 21.63
N SER A 185 -8.87 -7.50 20.49
CA SER A 185 -9.65 -7.49 19.25
C SER A 185 -10.77 -8.53 19.22
N ALA A 186 -10.59 -9.69 19.87
CA ALA A 186 -11.59 -10.76 19.95
C ALA A 186 -12.68 -10.46 20.99
N ALA A 187 -12.37 -9.70 22.05
CA ALA A 187 -13.32 -9.37 23.11
C ALA A 187 -14.41 -8.34 22.71
N ALA A 188 -14.35 -7.76 21.50
CA ALA A 188 -15.28 -6.72 21.05
C ALA A 188 -15.90 -7.00 19.66
N VAL A 189 -16.06 -8.28 19.28
CA VAL A 189 -16.82 -8.61 18.07
C VAL A 189 -18.30 -8.30 18.33
N SER A 190 -18.83 -7.29 17.63
CA SER A 190 -20.26 -6.98 17.74
C SER A 190 -21.09 -8.22 17.38
N PRO A 191 -22.26 -8.44 18.00
CA PRO A 191 -23.15 -9.55 17.66
C PRO A 191 -23.48 -9.63 16.16
N PHE A 192 -23.48 -8.46 15.49
CA PHE A 192 -23.63 -8.33 14.04
C PHE A 192 -22.61 -9.18 13.27
N TRP A 193 -21.31 -8.96 13.51
CA TRP A 193 -20.24 -9.70 12.82
C TRP A 193 -20.13 -11.15 13.29
N ALA A 194 -20.41 -11.42 14.57
CA ALA A 194 -20.37 -12.78 15.10
C ALA A 194 -21.34 -13.72 14.37
N ASN A 195 -22.54 -13.23 14.01
CA ASN A 195 -23.52 -14.00 13.26
C ASN A 195 -23.07 -14.30 11.83
N LEU A 196 -22.55 -13.30 11.11
CA LEU A 196 -22.05 -13.47 9.74
C LEU A 196 -20.90 -14.50 9.70
N LEU A 197 -19.98 -14.43 10.67
CA LEU A 197 -18.77 -15.25 10.69
C LEU A 197 -18.98 -16.65 11.30
N LYS A 198 -20.15 -16.92 11.91
CA LYS A 198 -20.46 -18.18 12.59
C LYS A 198 -20.31 -19.42 11.70
N SER A 199 -20.55 -19.27 10.40
CA SER A 199 -20.45 -20.35 9.42
C SER A 199 -19.01 -20.85 9.21
N GLY A 200 -17.99 -20.06 9.61
CA GLY A 200 -16.58 -20.34 9.33
C GLY A 200 -16.20 -20.24 7.85
N ARG A 201 -17.13 -19.82 6.98
CA ARG A 201 -16.89 -19.65 5.54
C ARG A 201 -15.94 -18.47 5.29
N PRO A 202 -15.19 -18.48 4.17
CA PRO A 202 -14.49 -17.27 3.72
C PRO A 202 -15.51 -16.15 3.50
N THR A 203 -15.08 -14.91 3.74
CA THR A 203 -15.91 -13.73 3.53
C THR A 203 -15.48 -13.01 2.26
N GLN A 204 -16.42 -12.84 1.36
CA GLN A 204 -16.22 -12.19 0.08
C GLN A 204 -16.81 -10.79 0.11
N ILE A 205 -15.96 -9.80 -0.16
CA ILE A 205 -16.37 -8.39 -0.23
C ILE A 205 -16.45 -8.05 -1.71
N VAL A 206 -17.69 -7.89 -2.20
CA VAL A 206 -17.95 -7.52 -3.59
C VAL A 206 -18.06 -6.00 -3.67
N PHE A 207 -17.25 -5.37 -4.51
CA PHE A 207 -17.29 -3.94 -4.74
C PHE A 207 -17.75 -3.61 -6.17
N PRO A 208 -18.31 -2.42 -6.41
CA PRO A 208 -18.91 -2.13 -7.70
C PRO A 208 -17.83 -1.93 -8.75
N ASN A 209 -18.07 -2.53 -9.92
CA ASN A 209 -17.27 -2.31 -11.12
C ASN A 209 -18.17 -1.84 -12.28
N PRO A 210 -18.40 -0.53 -12.40
CA PRO A 210 -19.29 0.03 -13.41
C PRO A 210 -18.74 -0.11 -14.84
N VAL A 211 -19.66 -0.20 -15.81
CA VAL A 211 -19.33 -0.26 -17.24
C VAL A 211 -19.16 1.14 -17.82
N PHE A 212 -17.98 1.44 -18.37
CA PHE A 212 -17.76 2.64 -19.18
C PHE A 212 -17.65 2.30 -20.66
N PHE A 213 -18.05 3.26 -21.49
CA PHE A 213 -18.00 3.20 -22.93
C PHE A 213 -16.96 4.21 -23.42
N THR A 214 -15.91 3.70 -24.07
CA THR A 214 -14.76 4.50 -24.47
C THR A 214 -14.67 4.60 -25.99
N TRP A 215 -14.48 5.81 -26.51
CA TRP A 215 -14.12 6.05 -27.90
C TRP A 215 -12.76 6.71 -27.96
N VAL A 216 -11.88 6.19 -28.81
CA VAL A 216 -10.58 6.80 -29.12
C VAL A 216 -10.65 7.26 -30.56
N ASP A 217 -10.43 8.55 -30.79
CA ASP A 217 -10.42 9.08 -32.14
C ASP A 217 -9.06 8.86 -32.83
N LYS A 218 -8.94 9.33 -34.07
CA LYS A 218 -7.71 9.16 -34.87
C LYS A 218 -6.52 9.99 -34.35
N ASN A 219 -6.78 11.03 -33.57
CA ASN A 219 -5.76 11.90 -32.98
C ASN A 219 -5.28 11.36 -31.63
N GLY A 220 -5.95 10.33 -31.09
CA GLY A 220 -5.68 9.76 -29.77
C GLY A 220 -6.54 10.37 -28.66
N ASP A 221 -7.48 11.27 -28.98
CA ASP A 221 -8.37 11.85 -27.98
C ASP A 221 -9.36 10.79 -27.50
N THR A 222 -9.43 10.62 -26.18
CA THR A 222 -10.25 9.59 -25.54
C THR A 222 -11.48 10.21 -24.89
N LEU A 223 -12.66 9.75 -25.30
CA LEU A 223 -13.93 10.08 -24.67
C LEU A 223 -14.43 8.87 -23.89
N VAL A 224 -14.58 9.01 -22.58
CA VAL A 224 -15.12 7.97 -21.70
C VAL A 224 -16.47 8.43 -21.18
N VAL A 225 -17.52 7.62 -21.40
CA VAL A 225 -18.89 7.93 -21.00
C VAL A 225 -19.48 6.82 -20.15
N ARG A 226 -20.23 7.20 -19.12
CA ARG A 226 -21.01 6.31 -18.27
C ARG A 226 -22.47 6.74 -18.32
N ASP A 227 -23.35 5.81 -18.63
CA ASP A 227 -24.77 5.93 -18.30
C ASP A 227 -25.08 5.07 -17.07
N PRO A 228 -25.32 5.65 -15.88
CA PRO A 228 -25.57 4.88 -14.65
C PRO A 228 -26.71 3.86 -14.75
N ALA A 229 -27.65 4.03 -15.70
CA ALA A 229 -28.73 3.09 -15.95
C ALA A 229 -28.30 1.83 -16.71
N VAL A 230 -27.24 1.92 -17.53
CA VAL A 230 -26.75 0.81 -18.37
C VAL A 230 -25.63 0.09 -17.64
N ASN A 231 -25.83 -1.13 -17.16
CA ASN A 231 -24.84 -1.85 -16.33
C ASN A 231 -24.19 -3.04 -17.05
N SER A 232 -24.46 -3.20 -18.35
CA SER A 232 -23.83 -4.18 -19.23
C SER A 232 -23.37 -3.48 -20.50
N TYR A 233 -22.20 -3.89 -21.01
CA TYR A 233 -21.71 -3.40 -22.30
C TYR A 233 -22.65 -3.75 -23.46
N HIS A 234 -23.34 -4.89 -23.34
CA HIS A 234 -24.28 -5.38 -24.36
C HIS A 234 -25.64 -4.68 -24.33
N ASP A 235 -25.90 -3.84 -23.33
CA ASP A 235 -27.17 -3.11 -23.19
C ASP A 235 -27.04 -1.63 -23.62
N LEU A 236 -26.06 -1.31 -24.48
CA LEU A 236 -25.80 0.04 -24.95
C LEU A 236 -27.05 0.67 -25.58
N GLU A 237 -27.83 -0.12 -26.34
CA GLU A 237 -29.06 0.34 -27.00
C GLU A 237 -30.14 0.83 -26.03
N ARG A 238 -30.06 0.47 -24.75
CA ARG A 238 -30.99 0.97 -23.72
C ARG A 238 -30.78 2.44 -23.39
N SER A 239 -29.65 3.02 -23.78
CA SER A 239 -29.37 4.45 -23.63
C SER A 239 -29.43 5.15 -24.99
N PRO A 240 -30.43 6.03 -25.22
CA PRO A 240 -30.50 6.84 -26.44
C PRO A 240 -29.24 7.70 -26.64
N SER A 241 -28.66 8.20 -25.55
CA SER A 241 -27.43 9.01 -25.59
C SER A 241 -26.24 8.19 -26.04
N LEU A 242 -26.05 6.98 -25.50
CA LEU A 242 -24.94 6.10 -25.92
C LEU A 242 -25.15 5.59 -27.34
N SER A 243 -26.37 5.25 -27.73
CA SER A 243 -26.72 4.82 -29.09
C SER A 243 -26.45 5.94 -30.11
N GLY A 244 -26.79 7.19 -29.76
CA GLY A 244 -26.48 8.35 -30.58
C GLY A 244 -24.97 8.57 -30.75
N LEU A 245 -24.19 8.37 -29.67
CA LEU A 245 -22.73 8.42 -29.72
C LEU A 245 -22.14 7.28 -30.56
N GLU A 246 -22.68 6.06 -30.46
CA GLU A 246 -22.27 4.93 -31.31
C GLU A 246 -22.49 5.25 -32.79
N GLY A 247 -23.65 5.82 -33.15
CA GLY A 247 -23.94 6.23 -34.53
C GLY A 247 -22.98 7.29 -35.07
N GLN A 248 -22.43 8.15 -34.20
CA GLN A 248 -21.52 9.24 -34.59
C GLN A 248 -20.03 8.83 -34.58
N ARG A 249 -19.63 7.98 -33.63
CA ARG A 249 -18.23 7.65 -33.33
C ARG A 249 -17.87 6.20 -33.60
N GLY A 250 -18.83 5.38 -34.03
CA GLY A 250 -18.68 3.94 -34.18
C GLY A 250 -18.82 3.19 -32.84
N LYS A 251 -18.51 1.89 -32.85
CA LYS A 251 -18.62 1.05 -31.66
C LYS A 251 -17.63 1.50 -30.57
N PRO A 252 -18.07 1.68 -29.32
CA PRO A 252 -17.17 1.94 -28.22
C PRO A 252 -16.29 0.73 -27.90
N ILE A 253 -15.37 0.93 -26.97
CA ILE A 253 -14.57 -0.09 -26.31
C ILE A 253 -15.08 -0.18 -24.86
N LEU A 254 -15.20 -1.40 -24.34
CA LEU A 254 -15.52 -1.64 -22.94
C LEU A 254 -14.37 -1.18 -22.05
N ALA A 255 -14.65 -0.28 -21.11
CA ALA A 255 -13.74 0.11 -20.05
C ALA A 255 -14.34 -0.27 -18.68
N GLN A 256 -13.62 -1.09 -17.93
CA GLN A 256 -13.97 -1.56 -16.57
C GLN A 256 -12.76 -1.48 -15.64
N ASP A 257 -11.87 -0.55 -15.94
CA ASP A 257 -10.66 -0.29 -15.21
C ASP A 257 -10.80 0.74 -14.10
N TYR A 258 -12.03 1.20 -13.88
CA TYR A 258 -12.34 2.28 -12.97
C TYR A 258 -13.19 1.76 -11.81
N THR A 259 -12.73 2.04 -10.60
CA THR A 259 -13.51 1.86 -9.38
C THR A 259 -13.48 3.15 -8.57
N VAL A 260 -14.57 3.45 -7.87
CA VAL A 260 -14.67 4.69 -7.10
C VAL A 260 -13.79 4.54 -5.85
N ALA A 261 -12.94 5.54 -5.59
CA ALA A 261 -12.00 5.52 -4.47
C ALA A 261 -12.68 5.33 -3.10
N SER A 262 -13.93 5.79 -2.94
CA SER A 262 -14.73 5.55 -1.73
C SER A 262 -14.94 4.07 -1.47
N ASP A 263 -15.24 3.31 -2.53
CA ASP A 263 -15.62 1.91 -2.45
C ASP A 263 -14.39 1.06 -2.17
N THR A 264 -13.29 1.30 -2.88
CA THR A 264 -12.00 0.65 -2.60
C THR A 264 -11.53 0.92 -1.16
N ARG A 265 -11.68 2.16 -0.66
CA ARG A 265 -11.34 2.50 0.71
C ARG A 265 -12.24 1.79 1.72
N ALA A 266 -13.54 1.65 1.42
CA ALA A 266 -14.46 0.90 2.26
C ALA A 266 -14.06 -0.58 2.33
N VAL A 267 -13.79 -1.22 1.18
CA VAL A 267 -13.30 -2.61 1.09
C VAL A 267 -12.07 -2.81 1.97
N PHE A 268 -11.06 -1.95 1.83
CA PHE A 268 -9.81 -2.09 2.57
C PHE A 268 -10.02 -1.94 4.08
N ARG A 269 -10.77 -0.93 4.52
CA ARG A 269 -11.08 -0.74 5.95
C ARG A 269 -11.86 -1.91 6.52
N MET A 270 -12.81 -2.43 5.76
CA MET A 270 -13.64 -3.54 6.20
C MET A 270 -12.82 -4.84 6.26
N ALA A 271 -11.95 -5.07 5.28
CA ALA A 271 -10.99 -6.18 5.30
C ALA A 271 -10.06 -6.11 6.53
N GLN A 272 -9.48 -4.94 6.81
CA GLN A 272 -8.64 -4.72 8.00
C GLN A 272 -9.37 -4.98 9.31
N TYR A 273 -10.66 -4.64 9.36
CA TYR A 273 -11.49 -4.85 10.54
C TYR A 273 -11.89 -6.32 10.71
N LEU A 274 -12.24 -7.01 9.63
CA LEU A 274 -12.78 -8.39 9.67
C LEU A 274 -11.70 -9.47 9.70
N GLN A 275 -10.52 -9.23 9.12
CA GLN A 275 -9.46 -10.21 9.05
C GLN A 275 -8.96 -10.68 10.44
N PRO A 276 -8.78 -9.79 11.45
CA PRO A 276 -8.48 -10.20 12.82
C PRO A 276 -9.57 -11.07 13.49
N LEU A 277 -10.80 -11.05 12.96
CA LEU A 277 -11.91 -11.85 13.48
C LEU A 277 -11.87 -13.31 13.01
N GLY A 278 -10.81 -13.73 12.32
CA GLY A 278 -10.56 -15.13 11.99
C GLY A 278 -11.19 -15.62 10.70
N THR A 279 -11.67 -14.73 9.83
CA THR A 279 -12.15 -15.08 8.49
C THR A 279 -11.15 -14.69 7.41
N LYS A 280 -11.05 -15.52 6.36
CA LYS A 280 -10.31 -15.17 5.15
C LYS A 280 -11.14 -14.18 4.34
N ILE A 281 -10.57 -13.00 4.08
CA ILE A 281 -11.21 -11.99 3.23
C ILE A 281 -10.73 -12.15 1.79
N SER A 282 -11.66 -12.17 0.85
CA SER A 282 -11.37 -12.18 -0.59
C SER A 282 -12.20 -11.10 -1.28
N PRO A 283 -11.61 -9.93 -1.57
CA PRO A 283 -12.27 -8.91 -2.37
C PRO A 283 -12.42 -9.35 -3.82
N SER A 284 -13.53 -9.00 -4.46
CA SER A 284 -13.76 -9.22 -5.88
C SER A 284 -14.65 -8.13 -6.45
N SER A 285 -14.52 -7.83 -7.74
CA SER A 285 -15.45 -6.92 -8.39
C SER A 285 -16.82 -7.58 -8.61
N SER A 286 -17.87 -6.76 -8.78
CA SER A 286 -19.21 -7.24 -9.09
C SER A 286 -19.33 -7.99 -10.43
N THR A 287 -18.29 -7.91 -11.27
CA THR A 287 -18.21 -8.58 -12.57
C THR A 287 -17.34 -9.83 -12.56
N GLU A 288 -16.44 -9.99 -11.60
CA GLU A 288 -15.54 -11.16 -11.49
C GLU A 288 -16.19 -12.35 -10.79
N LEU A 289 -17.01 -12.09 -9.76
CA LEU A 289 -17.60 -13.15 -8.97
C LEU A 289 -18.96 -13.55 -9.53
N SER A 290 -19.10 -14.82 -9.91
CA SER A 290 -20.39 -15.37 -10.30
C SER A 290 -21.29 -15.55 -9.07
N PRO A 291 -22.61 -15.32 -9.20
CA PRO A 291 -23.57 -15.55 -8.12
C PRO A 291 -23.54 -16.98 -7.54
N GLU A 292 -23.18 -17.97 -8.35
CA GLU A 292 -23.04 -19.38 -7.95
C GLU A 292 -21.83 -19.60 -7.03
N SER A 293 -20.72 -18.91 -7.30
CA SER A 293 -19.53 -18.94 -6.43
C SER A 293 -19.81 -18.26 -5.09
N ALA A 294 -20.71 -17.28 -5.11
CA ALA A 294 -21.10 -16.48 -3.97
C ALA A 294 -21.82 -17.31 -2.87
N ASP A 295 -22.54 -18.36 -3.24
CA ASP A 295 -23.26 -19.26 -2.30
C ASP A 295 -22.34 -20.01 -1.32
N SER A 296 -21.05 -20.13 -1.67
CA SER A 296 -20.04 -20.83 -0.86
C SER A 296 -19.37 -19.94 0.20
N ALA A 297 -19.63 -18.63 0.19
CA ALA A 297 -18.99 -17.64 1.03
C ALA A 297 -20.01 -16.84 1.85
N ASN A 298 -19.53 -16.12 2.87
CA ASN A 298 -20.29 -15.01 3.44
C ASN A 298 -20.14 -13.82 2.50
N LEU A 299 -21.23 -13.17 2.12
CA LEU A 299 -21.20 -12.08 1.15
C LEU A 299 -21.38 -10.73 1.81
N ILE A 300 -20.54 -9.78 1.44
CA ILE A 300 -20.74 -8.36 1.72
C ILE A 300 -20.73 -7.63 0.38
N LEU A 301 -21.90 -7.17 -0.07
CA LEU A 301 -22.08 -6.48 -1.34
C LEU A 301 -22.05 -4.97 -1.13
N LEU A 302 -21.20 -4.27 -1.89
CA LEU A 302 -21.08 -2.81 -1.91
C LEU A 302 -21.46 -2.30 -3.29
N GLY A 303 -22.27 -1.24 -3.34
CA GLY A 303 -22.60 -0.54 -4.59
C GLY A 303 -24.04 -0.08 -4.66
N THR A 304 -24.45 0.24 -5.88
CA THR A 304 -25.83 0.59 -6.25
C THR A 304 -26.57 -0.63 -6.81
N VAL A 305 -27.90 -0.56 -6.93
CA VAL A 305 -28.72 -1.60 -7.57
C VAL A 305 -28.17 -1.96 -8.94
N GLY A 306 -27.84 -0.97 -9.76
CA GLY A 306 -27.32 -1.20 -11.11
C GLY A 306 -26.00 -1.97 -11.13
N THR A 307 -25.03 -1.55 -10.30
CA THR A 307 -23.72 -2.22 -10.21
C THR A 307 -23.78 -3.60 -9.56
N LEU A 308 -24.85 -3.89 -8.82
CA LEU A 308 -25.11 -5.17 -8.16
C LEU A 308 -26.15 -6.02 -8.91
N ALA A 309 -26.50 -5.66 -10.15
CA ALA A 309 -27.47 -6.41 -10.97
C ALA A 309 -27.20 -7.93 -11.04
N PRO A 310 -25.94 -8.44 -11.10
CA PRO A 310 -25.68 -9.88 -11.05
C PRO A 310 -26.21 -10.55 -9.76
N TYR A 311 -26.37 -9.79 -8.68
CA TYR A 311 -26.83 -10.25 -7.37
C TYR A 311 -28.30 -9.94 -7.12
N GLN A 312 -29.09 -9.57 -8.14
CA GLN A 312 -30.49 -9.18 -7.99
C GLN A 312 -31.32 -10.23 -7.24
N ALA A 313 -31.09 -11.52 -7.49
CA ALA A 313 -31.78 -12.60 -6.79
C ALA A 313 -31.54 -12.61 -5.27
N TYR A 314 -30.42 -12.09 -4.79
CA TYR A 314 -30.17 -11.88 -3.35
C TYR A 314 -30.87 -10.62 -2.85
N LEU A 315 -30.83 -9.54 -3.63
CA LEU A 315 -31.47 -8.26 -3.30
C LEU A 315 -32.99 -8.39 -3.23
N ASP A 316 -33.61 -9.20 -4.09
CA ASP A 316 -35.06 -9.40 -4.14
C ASP A 316 -35.64 -10.08 -2.89
N LYS A 317 -34.78 -10.79 -2.13
CA LYS A 317 -35.13 -11.42 -0.84
C LYS A 317 -35.22 -10.41 0.30
N LEU A 318 -34.67 -9.20 0.11
CA LEU A 318 -34.70 -8.17 1.13
C LEU A 318 -36.10 -7.56 1.24
N HIS A 319 -36.45 -7.20 2.47
CA HIS A 319 -37.69 -6.46 2.74
C HIS A 319 -37.60 -5.02 2.21
N PHE A 320 -36.39 -4.48 2.11
CA PHE A 320 -36.12 -3.15 1.58
C PHE A 320 -35.66 -3.22 0.12
N ARG A 321 -36.19 -2.33 -0.72
CA ARG A 321 -35.83 -2.24 -2.15
C ARG A 321 -35.50 -0.81 -2.52
N ILE A 322 -34.58 -0.64 -3.47
CA ILE A 322 -34.31 0.64 -4.13
C ILE A 322 -34.91 0.51 -5.53
N PRO A 323 -36.06 1.13 -5.81
CA PRO A 323 -36.67 1.02 -7.13
C PRO A 323 -35.81 1.72 -8.20
N GLU A 324 -35.80 1.19 -9.41
CA GLU A 324 -35.05 1.79 -10.52
C GLU A 324 -35.48 3.25 -10.74
N HIS A 325 -34.48 4.13 -10.89
CA HIS A 325 -34.68 5.57 -11.14
C HIS A 325 -35.46 6.32 -10.06
N LYS A 326 -35.64 5.74 -8.87
CA LYS A 326 -36.26 6.41 -7.73
C LYS A 326 -35.20 6.84 -6.71
N GLN A 327 -35.46 7.97 -6.07
CA GLN A 327 -34.60 8.53 -5.02
C GLN A 327 -35.13 8.17 -3.63
N PHE A 328 -35.59 6.93 -3.43
CA PHE A 328 -36.06 6.46 -2.12
C PHE A 328 -35.80 4.96 -1.95
N ILE A 329 -35.83 4.51 -0.69
CA ILE A 329 -35.91 3.09 -0.33
C ILE A 329 -37.35 2.77 0.07
N GLU A 330 -37.89 1.69 -0.48
CA GLU A 330 -39.20 1.15 -0.15
C GLU A 330 -39.05 -0.01 0.84
N ASP A 331 -39.84 -0.01 1.92
CA ASP A 331 -40.09 -1.20 2.72
C ASP A 331 -41.30 -1.93 2.13
N THR A 332 -41.09 -3.15 1.66
CA THR A 332 -42.14 -4.00 1.06
C THR A 332 -43.06 -4.64 2.10
N THR A 333 -42.69 -4.56 3.38
CA THR A 333 -43.43 -5.14 4.51
C THR A 333 -43.51 -4.17 5.70
N PRO A 334 -44.00 -2.94 5.50
CA PRO A 334 -43.94 -1.93 6.54
C PRO A 334 -44.83 -2.31 7.72
N GLY A 335 -44.28 -2.22 8.93
CA GLY A 335 -45.08 -2.35 10.15
C GLY A 335 -46.12 -1.23 10.24
N LEU A 336 -47.21 -1.46 10.99
CA LEU A 336 -48.37 -0.54 11.13
C LEU A 336 -48.03 0.94 11.47
N LYS A 337 -46.85 1.22 12.02
CA LYS A 337 -46.38 2.57 12.38
C LYS A 337 -45.06 2.96 11.70
N ALA A 338 -44.48 2.09 10.87
CA ALA A 338 -43.22 2.34 10.20
C ALA A 338 -43.45 3.08 8.87
N PRO A 339 -42.54 3.97 8.46
CA PRO A 339 -42.61 4.58 7.14
C PRO A 339 -42.39 3.50 6.07
N ALA A 340 -43.26 3.47 5.05
CA ALA A 340 -43.12 2.59 3.89
C ALA A 340 -42.04 3.09 2.91
N HIS A 341 -41.71 4.38 2.96
CA HIS A 341 -40.73 5.01 2.08
C HIS A 341 -39.74 5.83 2.90
N PHE A 342 -38.46 5.65 2.60
CA PHE A 342 -37.36 6.45 3.10
C PHE A 342 -36.87 7.31 1.94
N GLU A 343 -37.17 8.60 1.98
CA GLU A 343 -36.91 9.52 0.88
C GLU A 343 -35.47 10.06 0.91
N THR A 344 -34.94 10.35 -0.27
CA THR A 344 -33.75 11.19 -0.40
C THR A 344 -34.11 12.62 -0.07
N VAL A 345 -33.39 13.20 0.88
CA VAL A 345 -33.63 14.57 1.36
C VAL A 345 -32.58 15.49 0.74
N ARG A 346 -33.05 16.53 0.06
CA ARG A 346 -32.19 17.64 -0.37
C ARG A 346 -32.08 18.65 0.77
N GLU A 347 -30.93 18.66 1.44
CA GLU A 347 -30.66 19.62 2.52
C GLU A 347 -30.25 21.00 1.99
N SER A 348 -29.67 21.05 0.78
CA SER A 348 -29.26 22.31 0.13
C SER A 348 -29.19 22.16 -1.40
N PRO A 349 -28.94 23.25 -2.15
CA PRO A 349 -28.72 23.15 -3.61
C PRO A 349 -27.59 22.18 -3.99
N THR A 350 -26.58 22.03 -3.12
CA THR A 350 -25.39 21.20 -3.38
C THR A 350 -25.31 19.93 -2.52
N ARG A 351 -26.20 19.77 -1.54
CA ARG A 351 -26.17 18.63 -0.60
C ARG A 351 -27.46 17.82 -0.68
N ILE A 352 -27.28 16.53 -0.91
CA ILE A 352 -28.32 15.52 -0.94
C ILE A 352 -27.94 14.43 0.05
N VAL A 353 -28.90 13.99 0.85
CA VAL A 353 -28.79 12.86 1.77
C VAL A 353 -29.69 11.75 1.24
N ALA A 354 -29.07 10.67 0.77
CA ALA A 354 -29.79 9.49 0.28
C ALA A 354 -29.78 8.40 1.35
N PRO A 355 -30.87 7.65 1.50
CA PRO A 355 -30.91 6.52 2.41
C PRO A 355 -30.17 5.32 1.80
N GLY A 356 -29.62 4.45 2.64
CA GLY A 356 -28.88 3.25 2.23
C GLY A 356 -29.46 2.00 2.90
N ILE A 357 -29.35 0.85 2.23
CA ILE A 357 -29.77 -0.44 2.78
C ILE A 357 -28.54 -1.13 3.38
N VAL A 358 -28.66 -1.55 4.63
CA VAL A 358 -27.75 -2.52 5.25
C VAL A 358 -28.60 -3.73 5.62
N ALA A 359 -28.37 -4.84 4.92
CA ALA A 359 -29.10 -6.09 5.11
C ALA A 359 -28.14 -7.26 5.39
N LEU A 360 -28.66 -8.29 6.07
CA LEU A 360 -27.93 -9.45 6.57
C LEU A 360 -28.50 -10.74 6.01
#